data_AF-A0A1Q4UXX6-F1
#
_entry.id   AF-A0A1Q4UXX6-F1
#
_cell.length_a   1.000
_cell.length_b   1.000
_cell.length_c   1.000
_cell.angle_alpha   90.00
_cell.angle_beta   90.00
_cell.angle_gamma   90.00
#
_symmetry.space_group_name_H-M   'P 1'
#
loop_
_entity.id
_entity.type
_entity.pdbx_description
1 polymer ?
#
loop_
_entity_poly.entity_id
_entity_poly.type
_entity_poly.pdbx_seq_one_letter_code
_entity_poly.pdbx_strand_id
1 'polypeptide(L)' 'MTGGGSVERPSAPGLEPVPVPECRICFAADRGRKNTTHGTRAGFNRIITQHPHRRSTDTRAGL' A
#
# COMPACT_ATOMS: atom_id res chain seq x y z
N MET A 1 -34.61 -6.50 -12.59
CA MET A 1 -33.65 -5.64 -13.31
C MET A 1 -32.60 -5.19 -12.31
N THR A 2 -31.39 -5.70 -12.51
CA THR A 2 -30.18 -5.59 -11.70
C THR A 2 -29.58 -4.18 -11.73
N GLY A 3 -29.03 -3.73 -10.61
CA GLY A 3 -28.27 -2.48 -10.55
C GLY A 3 -27.50 -2.36 -9.24
N GLY A 4 -26.56 -3.29 -9.02
CA GLY A 4 -25.61 -3.21 -7.91
C GLY A 4 -24.73 -1.98 -8.10
N GLY A 5 -25.03 -0.90 -7.37
CA GLY A 5 -24.15 0.26 -7.28
C GLY A 5 -22.88 -0.14 -6.54
N SER A 6 -21.81 -0.39 -7.30
CA SER A 6 -20.45 -0.38 -6.76
C SER A 6 -20.23 1.00 -6.14
N VAL A 7 -20.28 1.08 -4.82
CA VAL A 7 -19.84 2.25 -4.07
C VAL A 7 -18.37 2.47 -4.39
N GLU A 8 -18.09 3.33 -5.36
CA GLU A 8 -16.75 3.86 -5.58
C GLU A 8 -16.34 4.55 -4.28
N ARG A 9 -15.51 3.87 -3.49
CA ARG A 9 -14.95 4.43 -2.25
C ARG A 9 -14.26 5.73 -2.67
N PRO A 10 -14.57 6.87 -2.06
CA PRO A 10 -13.90 8.11 -2.37
C PRO A 10 -12.40 7.91 -2.14
N SER A 11 -11.62 7.95 -3.23
CA SER A 11 -10.18 8.09 -3.12
C SER A 11 -9.95 9.49 -2.55
N ALA A 12 -9.73 9.55 -1.22
CA ALA A 12 -9.50 10.80 -0.51
C ALA A 12 -8.32 11.54 -1.17
N PRO A 13 -8.52 12.76 -1.70
CA PRO A 13 -7.43 13.56 -2.22
C PRO A 13 -6.57 14.02 -1.03
N GLY A 14 -5.30 13.67 -1.03
CA GLY A 14 -4.27 14.39 -0.27
C GLY A 14 -3.60 13.69 0.91
N LEU A 15 -4.04 12.51 1.34
CA LEU A 15 -3.30 11.75 2.35
C LEU A 15 -2.37 10.75 1.68
N GLU A 16 -1.07 10.96 1.83
CA GLU A 16 -0.08 9.99 1.39
C GLU A 16 -0.26 8.66 2.15
N PRO A 17 -0.10 7.53 1.46
CA PRO A 17 -0.20 6.24 2.10
C PRO A 17 0.89 6.09 3.18
N VAL A 18 0.48 5.53 4.33
CA VAL A 18 1.33 5.31 5.50
C VAL A 18 2.04 3.97 5.34
N PRO A 19 3.39 3.92 5.34
CA PRO A 19 4.13 2.67 5.28
C PRO A 19 3.94 1.84 6.56
N VAL A 20 3.81 0.52 6.41
CA VAL A 20 3.81 -0.43 7.54
C VAL A 20 5.25 -0.61 8.05
N PRO A 21 5.56 -0.26 9.32
CA PRO A 21 6.94 -0.25 9.84
C PRO A 21 7.68 -1.59 9.71
N GLU A 22 6.97 -2.70 9.94
CA GLU A 22 7.54 -4.06 9.90
C GLU A 22 7.68 -4.61 8.46
N CYS A 23 7.14 -3.92 7.45
CA CYS A 23 7.18 -4.38 6.08
C CYS A 23 8.42 -3.85 5.35
N ARG A 24 9.32 -4.76 4.95
CA ARG A 24 10.53 -4.41 4.20
C ARG A 24 10.25 -3.71 2.87
N ILE A 25 9.13 -4.03 2.22
CA ILE A 25 8.70 -3.38 0.97
C ILE A 25 8.25 -1.94 1.24
N CYS A 26 7.44 -1.71 2.27
CA CYS A 26 7.10 -0.35 2.73
C CYS A 26 8.34 0.46 3.08
N PHE A 27 9.30 -0.13 3.80
CA PHE A 27 10.54 0.54 4.18
C PHE A 27 11.35 0.99 2.95
N ALA A 28 11.52 0.10 1.98
CA ALA A 28 12.20 0.44 0.73
C ALA A 28 11.45 1.51 -0.07
N ALA A 29 10.12 1.42 -0.15
CA ALA A 29 9.29 2.39 -0.85
C ALA A 29 9.29 3.77 -0.17
N ASP A 30 9.24 3.84 1.17
CA ASP A 30 9.33 5.11 1.91
C ASP A 30 10.72 5.75 1.76
N ARG A 31 11.78 4.94 1.79
CA ARG A 31 13.14 5.43 1.54
C ARG A 31 13.31 5.93 0.11
N GLY A 32 12.75 5.23 -0.88
CA GLY A 32 12.72 5.67 -2.27
C GLY A 32 11.93 6.96 -2.46
N ARG A 33 10.76 7.07 -1.80
CA ARG A 33 9.91 8.25 -1.80
C ARG A 33 10.63 9.50 -1.28
N LYS A 34 11.44 9.36 -0.22
CA LYS A 34 12.18 10.47 0.40
C LYS A 34 13.41 10.92 -0.40
N ASN A 35 14.06 10.01 -1.11
CA ASN A 35 15.32 10.30 -1.84
C ASN A 35 15.13 10.54 -3.34
N THR A 36 13.95 10.20 -3.90
CA THR A 36 13.55 10.37 -5.32
C THR A 36 14.61 10.03 -6.37
N THR A 37 15.54 9.11 -6.06
CA THR A 37 16.70 8.83 -6.92
C THR A 37 16.31 7.93 -8.10
N HIS A 38 15.35 7.01 -7.89
CA HIS A 38 14.91 6.04 -8.89
C HIS A 38 13.39 5.82 -8.79
N GLY A 39 12.59 6.76 -9.30
CA GLY A 39 11.14 6.61 -9.40
C GLY A 39 10.37 7.88 -9.06
N THR A 40 9.04 7.80 -9.19
CA THR A 40 8.14 8.91 -8.85
C THR A 40 7.54 8.69 -7.46
N ARG A 41 7.25 9.80 -6.75
CA ARG A 41 6.51 9.78 -5.48
C ARG A 41 5.19 9.00 -5.61
N ALA A 42 4.48 9.18 -6.73
CA ALA A 42 3.27 8.44 -7.07
C ALA A 42 3.52 6.92 -7.21
N GLY A 43 4.64 6.52 -7.83
CA GLY A 43 5.04 5.11 -7.94
C GLY A 43 5.31 4.47 -6.59
N PHE A 44 6.02 5.16 -5.70
CA PHE A 44 6.24 4.66 -4.34
C PHE A 44 4.95 4.59 -3.52
N ASN A 45 4.08 5.59 -3.64
CA ASN A 45 2.78 5.58 -3.00
C ASN A 45 1.92 4.40 -3.51
N ARG A 46 1.97 4.10 -4.81
CA ARG A 46 1.31 2.92 -5.38
C ARG A 46 1.85 1.61 -4.78
N ILE A 47 3.16 1.49 -4.63
CA ILE A 47 3.78 0.33 -3.97
C ILE A 47 3.23 0.20 -2.56
N ILE A 48 3.31 1.26 -1.73
CA ILE A 48 2.83 1.23 -0.35
C ILE A 48 1.35 0.80 -0.26
N THR A 49 0.50 1.26 -1.18
CA THR A 49 -0.93 0.93 -1.17
C THR A 49 -1.27 -0.49 -1.66
N GLN A 50 -0.52 -1.04 -2.61
CA GLN A 50 -0.98 -2.21 -3.38
C GLN A 50 -0.32 -3.55 -3.01
N HIS A 51 0.83 -3.55 -2.34
CA HIS A 51 1.49 -4.82 -2.03
C HIS A 51 0.86 -5.50 -0.79
N PRO A 52 0.81 -6.85 -0.77
CA PRO A 52 0.30 -7.57 0.38
C PRO A 52 1.28 -7.46 1.56
N HIS A 53 0.78 -7.10 2.73
CA HIS A 53 1.50 -7.30 3.98
C HIS A 53 1.17 -8.70 4.50
N ARG A 54 2.20 -9.50 4.83
CA ARG A 54 1.95 -10.61 5.76
C ARG A 54 1.38 -9.99 7.03
N ARG A 55 0.14 -10.33 7.38
CA ARG A 55 -0.41 -9.95 8.68
C ARG A 55 0.50 -10.54 9.75
N SER A 56 0.70 -9.85 10.87
CA SER A 56 1.43 -10.39 12.02
C SER A 56 0.80 -11.69 12.58
N THR A 57 -0.43 -12.03 12.16
CA THR A 57 -1.13 -13.28 12.44
C THR A 57 -0.85 -14.39 11.42
N ASP A 58 -0.04 -14.15 10.38
CA ASP A 58 0.41 -15.15 9.41
C ASP A 58 1.60 -15.96 10.00
N THR A 59 1.51 -16.32 11.28
CA THR A 59 2.24 -17.45 11.83
C THR A 59 1.58 -18.69 11.27
N ARG A 60 2.16 -19.24 10.21
CA ARG A 60 2.05 -20.65 9.76
C ARG A 60 1.10 -21.52 10.62
N ALA A 61 -0.19 -21.45 10.36
CA ALA A 61 -1.10 -22.57 10.55
C ALA A 61 -1.07 -23.28 9.19
N GLY A 62 -0.27 -24.31 8.97
CA GLY A 62 -0.42 -25.57 9.68
C GLY A 62 -1.48 -26.40 8.96
N LEU A 63 -1.21 -26.79 7.71
CA LEU A 63 -1.74 -27.95 7.00
C LEU A 63 -0.67 -28.44 6.02
#